data_AF-A0A8H9H3B2-F1
#
_entry.id   AF-A0A8H9H3B2-F1
#
_cell.length_a   1.000
_cell.length_b   1.000
_cell.length_c   1.000
_cell.angle_alpha   90.00
_cell.angle_beta   90.00
_cell.angle_gamma   90.00
#
_symmetry.space_group_name_H-M   'P 1'
#
loop_
_entity.id
_entity.type
_entity.pdbx_description
1 polymer ?
#
loop_
_entity_poly.entity_id
_entity_poly.type
_entity_poly.pdbx_seq_one_letter_code
_entity_poly.pdbx_strand_id
1 'polypeptide(L)'
;MHDLIVNTSRSSTDIVEAAWQKVRADGRVRPELLNAAYAESRLRQLFPWTGMGELHFSRCTSPRWTWDIPYIASIANGGYMVEGPSRDEKVGPAATPPQAIAMVVERLPYGCGPAFVGTLEELAAQERVAVNGLSAEEAPVDRPHQQSKYP
;
A
#
# COMPACT_ATOMS: atom_id res chain seq x y z
N MET A 1 -6.02 -15.49 22.32
CA MET A 1 -6.41 -14.55 21.26
C MET A 1 -5.19 -13.92 20.55
N HIS A 2 -4.06 -14.65 20.43
CA HIS A 2 -2.84 -14.14 19.77
C HIS A 2 -2.60 -14.77 18.38
N ASP A 3 -3.35 -15.83 18.01
CA ASP A 3 -3.09 -16.60 16.78
C ASP A 3 -3.77 -16.05 15.52
N LEU A 4 -4.82 -15.22 15.66
CA LEU A 4 -5.57 -14.69 14.51
C LEU A 4 -4.80 -13.62 13.73
N ILE A 5 -4.00 -12.78 14.41
CA ILE A 5 -3.23 -11.70 13.75
C ILE A 5 -2.06 -12.30 12.97
N VAL A 6 -1.33 -13.25 13.57
CA VAL A 6 -0.17 -13.89 12.94
C VAL A 6 -0.57 -14.74 11.73
N ASN A 7 -1.71 -15.43 11.81
CA ASN A 7 -2.22 -16.24 10.69
C ASN A 7 -2.67 -15.37 9.51
N THR A 8 -3.31 -14.24 9.77
CA THR A 8 -3.72 -13.28 8.73
C THR A 8 -2.51 -12.61 8.05
N SER A 9 -1.46 -12.28 8.80
CA SER A 9 -0.22 -11.71 8.21
C SER A 9 0.58 -12.70 7.36
N ARG A 10 0.58 -14.01 7.72
CA ARG A 10 1.16 -15.04 6.84
C ARG A 10 0.34 -15.21 5.58
N SER A 11 -0.99 -15.29 5.71
CA SER A 11 -1.88 -15.38 4.56
C SER A 11 -1.77 -14.17 3.63
N SER A 12 -1.59 -12.96 4.16
CA SER A 12 -1.39 -11.76 3.33
C SER A 12 -0.09 -11.82 2.54
N THR A 13 1.00 -12.21 3.21
CA THR A 13 2.32 -12.37 2.59
C THR A 13 2.28 -13.42 1.49
N ASP A 14 1.61 -14.56 1.72
CA ASP A 14 1.47 -15.64 0.74
C ASP A 14 0.65 -15.21 -0.49
N ILE A 15 -0.45 -14.47 -0.28
CA ILE A 15 -1.28 -13.92 -1.37
C ILE A 15 -0.48 -12.90 -2.20
N VAL A 16 0.24 -12.01 -1.54
CA VAL A 16 1.08 -11.00 -2.21
C VAL A 16 2.21 -11.66 -3.00
N GLU A 17 2.90 -12.64 -2.41
CA GLU A 17 3.96 -13.36 -3.10
C GLU A 17 3.41 -14.14 -4.32
N ALA A 18 2.26 -14.80 -4.20
CA ALA A 18 1.61 -15.46 -5.33
C ALA A 18 1.26 -14.46 -6.45
N ALA A 19 0.82 -13.24 -6.11
CA ALA A 19 0.57 -12.19 -7.09
C ALA A 19 1.86 -11.71 -7.77
N TRP A 20 2.97 -11.56 -7.03
CA TRP A 20 4.28 -11.28 -7.62
C TRP A 20 4.71 -12.37 -8.61
N GLN A 21 4.53 -13.64 -8.28
CA GLN A 21 4.82 -14.75 -9.19
C GLN A 21 3.93 -14.71 -10.44
N LYS A 22 2.64 -14.38 -10.29
CA LYS A 22 1.70 -14.22 -11.40
C LYS A 22 2.12 -13.10 -12.35
N VAL A 23 2.47 -11.92 -11.82
CA VAL A 23 2.92 -10.78 -12.63
C VAL A 23 4.22 -11.10 -13.37
N ARG A 24 5.16 -11.83 -12.74
CA ARG A 24 6.38 -12.31 -13.42
C ARG A 24 6.07 -13.27 -14.56
N ALA A 25 5.16 -14.21 -14.34
CA ALA A 25 4.74 -15.19 -15.36
C ALA A 25 3.97 -14.53 -16.52
N ASP A 26 3.30 -13.40 -16.29
CA ASP A 26 2.53 -12.67 -17.31
C ASP A 26 3.41 -12.11 -18.44
N GLY A 27 4.67 -11.79 -18.17
CA GLY A 27 5.66 -11.39 -19.17
C GLY A 27 5.42 -10.03 -19.86
N ARG A 28 4.32 -9.33 -19.55
CA ARG A 28 4.01 -8.01 -20.14
C ARG A 28 4.88 -6.88 -19.59
N VAL A 29 5.35 -7.01 -18.35
CA VAL A 29 6.24 -6.04 -17.70
C VAL A 29 7.67 -6.53 -17.81
N ARG A 30 8.58 -5.62 -18.18
CA ARG A 30 10.01 -5.91 -18.34
C ARG A 30 10.61 -6.48 -17.04
N PRO A 31 11.38 -7.60 -17.08
CA PRO A 31 11.93 -8.25 -15.89
C PRO A 31 12.76 -7.34 -14.98
N GLU A 32 13.52 -6.42 -15.54
CA GLU A 32 14.34 -5.44 -14.82
C GLU A 32 13.49 -4.47 -13.98
N LEU A 33 12.29 -4.14 -14.44
CA LEU A 33 11.36 -3.32 -13.65
C LEU A 33 10.76 -4.13 -12.50
N LEU A 34 10.35 -5.38 -12.76
CA LEU A 34 9.86 -6.27 -11.71
C LEU A 34 10.91 -6.56 -10.64
N ASN A 35 12.17 -6.72 -11.05
CA ASN A 35 13.28 -6.96 -10.12
C ASN A 35 13.55 -5.74 -9.25
N ALA A 36 13.57 -4.53 -9.84
CA ALA A 36 13.74 -3.30 -9.07
C ALA A 36 12.57 -3.07 -8.10
N ALA A 37 11.33 -3.29 -8.54
CA ALA A 37 10.15 -3.15 -7.71
C ALA A 37 10.14 -4.14 -6.53
N TYR A 38 10.49 -5.41 -6.80
CA TYR A 38 10.53 -6.45 -5.78
C TYR A 38 11.68 -6.27 -4.78
N ALA A 39 12.77 -5.59 -5.16
CA ALA A 39 13.86 -5.27 -4.26
C ALA A 39 13.51 -4.17 -3.25
N GLU A 40 12.56 -3.29 -3.58
CA GLU A 40 12.05 -2.26 -2.66
C GLU A 40 11.07 -2.88 -1.66
N SER A 41 11.45 -2.91 -0.39
CA SER A 41 10.70 -3.59 0.67
C SER A 41 9.28 -3.06 0.86
N ARG A 42 9.06 -1.75 0.68
CA ARG A 42 7.71 -1.15 0.78
C ARG A 42 6.80 -1.62 -0.34
N LEU A 43 7.30 -1.68 -1.58
CA LEU A 43 6.51 -2.12 -2.72
C LEU A 43 6.31 -3.63 -2.74
N ARG A 44 7.32 -4.42 -2.32
CA ARG A 44 7.24 -5.88 -2.24
C ARG A 44 6.07 -6.36 -1.37
N GLN A 45 5.68 -5.58 -0.36
CA GLN A 45 4.59 -5.91 0.56
C GLN A 45 3.21 -5.49 0.02
N LEU A 46 3.15 -4.79 -1.10
CA LEU A 46 1.91 -4.40 -1.77
C LEU A 46 1.48 -5.45 -2.78
N PHE A 47 0.19 -5.46 -3.13
CA PHE A 47 -0.35 -6.39 -4.11
C PHE A 47 -0.05 -5.89 -5.53
N PRO A 48 0.81 -6.56 -6.31
CA PRO A 48 1.11 -6.15 -7.67
C PRO A 48 0.03 -6.65 -8.64
N TRP A 49 -0.22 -5.89 -9.69
CA TRP A 49 -1.03 -6.35 -10.81
C TRP A 49 -0.59 -5.70 -12.12
N THR A 50 -0.98 -6.30 -13.24
CA THR A 50 -0.66 -5.81 -14.59
C THR A 50 -1.92 -5.41 -15.35
N GLY A 51 -1.86 -4.29 -16.04
CA GLY A 51 -2.91 -3.82 -16.96
C GLY A 51 -2.26 -3.07 -18.11
N MET A 52 -2.63 -3.37 -19.37
CA MET A 52 -2.09 -2.70 -20.56
C MET A 52 -0.54 -2.67 -20.67
N GLY A 53 0.17 -3.62 -20.03
CA GLY A 53 1.63 -3.65 -19.98
C GLY A 53 2.27 -2.76 -18.90
N GLU A 54 1.44 -2.21 -18.02
CA GLU A 54 1.83 -1.36 -16.90
C GLU A 54 1.94 -2.20 -15.62
N LEU A 55 2.88 -1.82 -14.75
CA LEU A 55 3.00 -2.35 -13.39
C LEU A 55 2.24 -1.44 -12.42
N HIS A 56 1.28 -2.02 -11.71
CA HIS A 56 0.45 -1.34 -10.72
C HIS A 56 0.63 -1.94 -9.33
N PHE A 57 0.29 -1.16 -8.31
CA PHE A 57 0.31 -1.56 -6.91
C PHE A 57 -1.04 -1.27 -6.25
N SER A 58 -1.49 -2.16 -5.39
CA SER A 58 -2.71 -2.00 -4.60
C SER A 58 -2.42 -2.24 -3.12
N ARG A 59 -3.06 -1.45 -2.26
CA ARG A 59 -3.05 -1.66 -0.80
C ARG A 59 -4.00 -2.77 -0.36
N CYS A 60 -4.80 -3.33 -1.27
CA CYS A 60 -5.77 -4.41 -1.02
C CYS A 60 -5.56 -5.57 -1.99
N THR A 61 -5.84 -6.80 -1.54
CA THR A 61 -5.68 -8.01 -2.37
C THR A 61 -6.89 -8.33 -3.25
N SER A 62 -8.09 -7.81 -2.94
CA SER A 62 -9.31 -8.11 -3.69
C SER A 62 -9.56 -7.16 -4.88
N PRO A 63 -10.32 -7.59 -5.91
CA PRO A 63 -10.71 -6.75 -7.05
C PRO A 63 -11.48 -5.50 -6.60
N ARG A 64 -11.37 -4.41 -7.37
CA ARG A 64 -11.49 -2.98 -6.95
C ARG A 64 -10.21 -2.44 -6.33
N TRP A 65 -9.12 -2.66 -7.05
CA TRP A 65 -7.77 -2.23 -6.67
C TRP A 65 -7.72 -0.74 -6.39
N THR A 66 -6.86 -0.37 -5.46
CA THR A 66 -6.67 1.03 -5.10
C THR A 66 -5.97 1.76 -6.25
N TRP A 67 -6.45 2.96 -6.57
CA TRP A 67 -5.87 3.86 -7.57
C TRP A 67 -5.25 5.07 -6.87
N ASP A 68 -4.64 4.85 -5.72
CA ASP A 68 -4.03 5.88 -4.86
C ASP A 68 -2.50 5.80 -4.84
N ILE A 69 -1.93 4.87 -5.61
CA ILE A 69 -0.48 4.70 -5.81
C ILE A 69 -0.17 4.85 -7.31
N PRO A 70 0.87 5.62 -7.67
CA PRO A 70 1.31 5.71 -9.07
C PRO A 70 1.72 4.36 -9.67
N TYR A 71 1.49 4.20 -10.97
CA TYR A 71 1.85 3.02 -11.75
C TYR A 71 2.94 3.34 -12.78
N ILE A 72 3.59 2.29 -13.30
CA ILE A 72 4.74 2.43 -14.18
C ILE A 72 4.47 1.76 -15.53
N ALA A 73 4.51 2.53 -16.60
CA ALA A 73 4.46 2.05 -17.97
C ALA A 73 5.88 1.98 -18.57
N SER A 74 6.17 0.93 -19.34
CA SER A 74 7.36 0.92 -20.22
C SER A 74 7.05 1.73 -21.48
N ILE A 75 7.98 2.58 -21.92
CA ILE A 75 7.83 3.36 -23.16
C ILE A 75 8.77 2.84 -24.25
N ALA A 76 8.40 3.06 -25.51
CA ALA A 76 9.08 2.50 -26.70
C ALA A 76 10.59 2.79 -26.77
N ASN A 77 11.05 3.85 -26.11
CA ASN A 77 12.44 4.32 -26.16
C ASN A 77 13.34 3.63 -25.10
N GLY A 78 12.83 2.58 -24.43
CA GLY A 78 13.57 1.84 -23.40
C GLY A 78 13.52 2.43 -21.99
N GLY A 79 12.86 3.59 -21.82
CA GLY A 79 12.60 4.21 -20.51
C GLY A 79 11.25 3.81 -19.91
N TYR A 80 10.83 4.59 -18.92
CA TYR A 80 9.60 4.39 -18.15
C TYR A 80 8.81 5.70 -18.04
N MET A 81 7.49 5.59 -17.91
CA MET A 81 6.61 6.70 -17.55
C MET A 81 5.91 6.34 -16.25
N VAL A 82 5.98 7.24 -15.27
CA VAL A 82 5.24 7.11 -14.00
C VAL A 82 4.01 7.99 -14.07
N GLU A 83 2.85 7.39 -13.81
CA GLU A 83 1.53 8.00 -13.94
C GLU A 83 0.67 7.66 -12.74
N GLY A 84 -0.46 8.34 -12.58
CA GLY A 84 -1.34 8.12 -11.44
C GLY A 84 -1.19 9.18 -10.34
N PRO A 85 -2.03 9.06 -9.30
CA PRO A 85 -2.87 7.90 -9.00
C PRO A 85 -4.11 7.76 -9.90
N SER A 86 -4.57 8.87 -10.50
CA SER A 86 -5.61 8.86 -11.55
C SER A 86 -5.02 8.72 -12.97
N ARG A 87 -5.81 8.25 -13.93
CA ARG A 87 -5.37 8.10 -15.33
C ARG A 87 -4.98 9.43 -16.01
N ASP A 88 -5.45 10.54 -15.48
CA ASP A 88 -5.19 11.88 -16.02
C ASP A 88 -3.94 12.53 -15.43
N GLU A 89 -3.37 11.93 -14.39
CA GLU A 89 -2.23 12.49 -13.67
C GLU A 89 -0.91 11.85 -14.12
N LYS A 90 0.10 12.68 -14.33
CA LYS A 90 1.45 12.25 -14.74
C LYS A 90 2.44 12.67 -13.69
N VAL A 91 3.25 11.73 -13.21
CA VAL A 91 4.38 12.01 -12.32
C VAL A 91 5.60 12.40 -13.15
N GLY A 92 5.88 11.66 -14.23
CA GLY A 92 6.92 12.02 -15.19
C GLY A 92 7.73 10.82 -15.71
N PRO A 93 8.66 11.09 -16.64
CA PRO A 93 9.50 10.07 -17.24
C PRO A 93 10.65 9.66 -16.31
N ALA A 94 11.04 8.39 -16.37
CA ALA A 94 12.22 7.83 -15.71
C ALA A 94 13.08 7.07 -16.72
N ALA A 95 14.39 7.27 -16.68
CA ALA A 95 15.32 6.62 -17.60
C ALA A 95 15.64 5.17 -17.20
N THR A 96 15.46 4.84 -15.92
CA THR A 96 15.85 3.54 -15.36
C THR A 96 14.77 2.99 -14.43
N PRO A 97 14.74 1.66 -14.20
CA PRO A 97 13.81 1.09 -13.24
C PRO A 97 13.95 1.67 -11.82
N PRO A 98 15.15 1.78 -11.23
CA PRO A 98 15.28 2.34 -9.88
C PRO A 98 14.74 3.77 -9.77
N GLN A 99 14.92 4.59 -10.80
CA GLN A 99 14.37 5.95 -10.83
C GLN A 99 12.84 5.93 -10.83
N ALA A 100 12.22 5.06 -11.64
CA ALA A 100 10.77 4.91 -11.66
C ALA A 100 10.23 4.43 -10.31
N ILE A 101 10.91 3.47 -9.67
CA ILE A 101 10.56 2.97 -8.33
C ILE A 101 10.65 4.09 -7.28
N ALA A 102 11.71 4.90 -7.30
CA ALA A 102 11.85 6.02 -6.38
C ALA A 102 10.68 7.02 -6.50
N MET A 103 10.25 7.34 -7.73
CA MET A 103 9.13 8.24 -7.98
C MET A 103 7.79 7.72 -7.41
N VAL A 104 7.53 6.41 -7.50
CA VAL A 104 6.35 5.77 -6.90
C VAL A 104 6.45 5.81 -5.38
N VAL A 105 7.61 5.42 -4.85
CA VAL A 105 7.89 5.34 -3.42
C VAL A 105 7.71 6.69 -2.71
N GLU A 106 8.19 7.77 -3.31
CA GLU A 106 8.04 9.14 -2.80
C GLU A 106 6.58 9.58 -2.68
N ARG A 107 5.67 8.91 -3.40
CA ARG A 107 4.24 9.23 -3.49
C ARG A 107 3.35 8.18 -2.84
N LEU A 108 3.93 7.24 -2.09
CA LEU A 108 3.13 6.29 -1.33
C LEU A 108 2.25 7.05 -0.32
N PRO A 109 0.99 6.61 -0.12
CA PRO A 109 0.14 7.16 0.93
C PRO A 109 0.83 7.11 2.29
N TYR A 110 0.60 8.12 3.14
CA TYR A 110 1.13 8.12 4.49
C TYR A 110 0.65 6.88 5.26
N GLY A 111 1.55 6.22 5.97
CA GLY A 111 1.23 4.98 6.70
C GLY A 111 0.97 3.77 5.79
N CYS A 112 1.37 3.82 4.51
CA CYS A 112 1.27 2.67 3.61
C CYS A 112 2.11 1.49 4.12
N GLY A 113 1.42 0.49 4.67
CA GLY A 113 1.98 -0.77 5.16
C GLY A 113 1.72 -1.95 4.22
N PRO A 114 1.86 -3.19 4.71
CA PRO A 114 1.55 -4.39 3.93
C PRO A 114 0.13 -4.36 3.37
N ALA A 115 -0.08 -4.99 2.21
CA ALA A 115 -1.41 -5.10 1.61
C ALA A 115 -2.40 -5.76 2.57
N PHE A 116 -3.57 -5.13 2.70
CA PHE A 116 -4.71 -5.63 3.45
C PHE A 116 -5.38 -6.78 2.70
N VAL A 117 -5.64 -7.89 3.41
CA VAL A 117 -6.38 -9.04 2.86
C VAL A 117 -7.85 -8.70 2.88
N GLY A 118 -8.39 -8.33 1.73
CA GLY A 118 -9.78 -7.89 1.61
C GLY A 118 -9.97 -6.80 0.56
N THR A 119 -11.11 -6.12 0.62
CA THR A 119 -11.49 -5.05 -0.32
C THR A 119 -11.08 -3.65 0.17
N LEU A 120 -11.15 -2.67 -0.73
CA LEU A 120 -10.92 -1.27 -0.40
C LEU A 120 -11.91 -0.75 0.67
N GLU A 121 -13.17 -1.16 0.60
CA GLU A 121 -14.19 -0.76 1.57
C GLU A 121 -13.86 -1.27 2.99
N GLU A 122 -13.34 -2.50 3.10
CA GLU A 122 -12.90 -3.09 4.36
C GLU A 122 -11.64 -2.39 4.91
N LEU A 123 -10.68 -2.06 4.05
CA LEU A 123 -9.52 -1.25 4.43
C LEU A 123 -9.94 0.12 4.97
N ALA A 124 -10.85 0.81 4.28
CA ALA A 124 -11.34 2.12 4.69
C ALA A 124 -12.10 2.08 6.04
N ALA A 125 -12.81 0.99 6.33
CA ALA A 125 -13.43 0.78 7.64
C ALA A 125 -12.37 0.60 8.74
N GLN A 126 -11.32 -0.18 8.48
CA GLN A 126 -10.22 -0.40 9.43
C GLN A 126 -9.45 0.89 9.74
N GLU A 127 -9.14 1.69 8.71
CA GLU A 127 -8.45 2.98 8.87
C GLU A 127 -9.29 3.97 9.71
N ARG A 128 -10.61 4.00 9.51
CA ARG A 128 -11.53 4.80 10.34
C ARG A 128 -11.53 4.39 11.80
N VAL A 129 -11.51 3.09 12.09
CA VAL A 129 -11.42 2.57 13.46
C VAL A 129 -10.09 2.96 14.11
N ALA A 130 -8.98 2.87 13.37
CA ALA A 130 -7.66 3.26 13.87
C ALA A 130 -7.59 4.77 14.22
N VAL A 131 -8.11 5.64 13.36
CA VAL A 131 -8.16 7.09 13.60
C VAL A 131 -9.07 7.45 14.78
N ASN A 132 -10.23 6.79 14.89
CA ASN A 132 -11.17 7.03 15.99
C ASN A 132 -10.65 6.49 17.32
N GLY A 133 -9.90 5.38 17.31
CA GLY A 133 -9.28 4.80 18.50
C GLY A 133 -8.14 5.65 19.07
N LEU A 134 -7.36 6.30 18.20
CA LEU A 134 -6.30 7.24 18.61
C LEU A 134 -6.85 8.54 19.22
N SER A 135 -8.12 8.88 18.99
CA SER A 135 -8.76 10.08 19.57
C SER A 135 -9.45 9.84 20.91
N ALA A 136 -9.58 8.58 21.36
CA ALA A 136 -10.33 8.24 22.56
C ALA A 136 -9.49 8.20 23.86
N GLU A 137 -8.18 8.44 23.78
CA GLU A 137 -7.25 8.25 24.92
C GLU A 137 -6.72 9.56 25.55
N GLU A 138 -7.34 10.71 25.27
CA GLU A 138 -7.11 11.97 26.01
C GLU A 138 -8.42 12.57 26.54
N ALA A 139 -8.96 11.98 27.61
CA ALA A 139 -9.84 12.69 28.53
C ALA A 139 -9.16 12.68 29.91
N PRO A 140 -8.79 13.85 30.49
CA PRO A 140 -8.22 13.89 31.82
C PRO A 140 -9.27 13.42 32.82
N VAL A 141 -8.93 12.35 33.51
CA VAL A 141 -9.70 11.78 34.63
C VAL A 141 -9.99 12.88 35.67
N ASP A 142 -11.27 13.08 35.88
CA ASP A 142 -11.85 13.98 36.87
C ASP A 142 -11.32 13.65 38.27
N ARG A 143 -10.72 14.65 38.95
CA ARG A 143 -10.22 14.51 40.32
C ARG A 143 -11.41 14.66 41.28
N PRO A 144 -11.64 13.72 42.22
CA PRO A 144 -12.79 13.81 43.09
C PRO A 144 -12.64 14.99 44.06
N HIS A 145 -13.76 15.68 44.25
CA HIS A 145 -13.95 16.77 45.21
C HIS A 145 -13.42 16.43 46.60
N GLN A 146 -12.37 17.13 47.05
CA GLN A 146 -12.05 17.22 48.47
C GLN A 146 -13.02 18.19 49.15
N GLN A 147 -14.07 17.62 49.71
CA GLN A 147 -14.92 18.30 50.69
C GLN A 147 -14.15 18.31 52.02
N SER A 148 -13.46 19.43 52.30
CA SER A 148 -12.89 19.65 53.63
C SER A 148 -13.98 20.15 54.57
N LYS A 149 -14.27 19.32 55.56
CA LYS A 149 -15.28 19.50 56.60
C LYS A 149 -14.52 19.76 57.91
N TYR A 150 -14.93 20.83 58.60
CA TYR A 150 -14.74 21.18 60.03
C TYR A 150 -13.49 21.97 60.49
N PRO A 151 -13.59 22.68 61.63
CA PRO A 151 -14.78 23.08 62.40
C PRO A 151 -15.13 24.57 62.30
#